data_AF-A0A498EIQ8-F1
#
_entry.id   AF-A0A498EIQ8-F1
#
_cell.length_a   1.000
_cell.length_b   1.000
_cell.length_c   1.000
_cell.angle_alpha   90.00
_cell.angle_beta   90.00
_cell.angle_gamma   90.00
#
_symmetry.space_group_name_H-M   'P 1'
#
loop_
_entity.id
_entity.type
_entity.pdbx_description
1 polymer ?
#
loop_
_entity_poly.entity_id
_entity_poly.type
_entity_poly.pdbx_seq_one_letter_code
_entity_poly.pdbx_strand_id
1 'polypeptide(L)' 'MNDPQQPRLTPLDEWETEAANILDGGDYDAELGLRMARDAIRVSNGELSDEAFHEKYHEAVVAEFGEDARPTEPEGFDE' A
#
# COMPACT_ATOMS: atom_id res chain seq x y z
N MET A 1 -3.78 -9.32 14.35
CA MET A 1 -4.99 -9.41 15.21
C MET A 1 -6.04 -8.53 14.55
N ASN A 2 -7.16 -9.10 14.08
CA ASN A 2 -8.25 -8.31 13.49
C ASN A 2 -9.35 -8.21 14.54
N ASP A 3 -9.53 -7.03 15.13
CA ASP A 3 -10.58 -6.81 16.12
C ASP A 3 -11.93 -6.69 15.38
N PRO A 4 -12.90 -7.59 15.62
CA PRO A 4 -14.17 -7.60 14.91
C PRO A 4 -15.05 -6.37 15.18
N GLN A 5 -14.60 -5.41 16.01
CA GLN A 5 -15.25 -4.14 16.28
C GLN A 5 -14.59 -2.94 15.58
N GLN A 6 -13.48 -3.12 14.86
CA GLN A 6 -12.91 -2.01 14.08
C GLN A 6 -13.80 -1.69 12.88
N PRO A 7 -14.17 -0.41 12.68
CA PRO A 7 -14.96 -0.01 11.52
C PRO A 7 -14.15 -0.27 10.25
N ARG A 8 -14.77 -0.93 9.27
CA ARG A 8 -14.15 -1.18 7.96
C ARG A 8 -13.82 0.17 7.32
N LEU A 9 -12.55 0.35 6.96
CA LEU A 9 -12.11 1.53 6.24
C LEU A 9 -12.70 1.49 4.84
N THR A 10 -13.53 2.49 4.53
CA THR A 10 -14.04 2.74 3.19
C THR A 10 -13.41 4.02 2.67
N PRO A 11 -12.67 3.96 1.54
CA PRO A 11 -12.17 5.17 0.92
C PRO A 11 -13.34 6.10 0.57
N LEU A 12 -13.18 7.39 0.83
CA LEU A 12 -14.13 8.43 0.41
C LEU A 12 -13.69 8.97 -0.95
N ASP A 13 -14.64 9.36 -1.80
CA ASP A 13 -14.33 9.92 -3.12
C ASP A 13 -13.46 11.19 -3.03
N GLU A 14 -13.68 12.01 -2.00
CA GLU A 14 -12.86 13.18 -1.68
C GLU A 14 -11.42 12.81 -1.34
N TRP A 15 -11.23 11.71 -0.61
CA TRP A 15 -9.90 11.20 -0.28
C TRP A 15 -9.16 10.72 -1.53
N GLU A 16 -9.83 9.99 -2.43
CA GLU A 16 -9.21 9.52 -3.67
C GLU A 16 -8.77 10.69 -4.56
N THR A 17 -9.62 11.72 -4.67
CA THR A 17 -9.31 12.92 -5.45
C THR A 17 -8.12 13.67 -4.88
N GLU A 18 -8.06 13.84 -3.55
CA GLU A 18 -6.95 14.53 -2.89
C GLU A 18 -5.65 13.72 -2.99
N ALA A 19 -5.70 12.41 -2.78
CA ALA A 19 -4.55 11.54 -2.97
C ALA A 19 -4.01 11.62 -4.39
N ALA A 20 -4.89 11.67 -5.40
CA ALA A 20 -4.50 11.82 -6.80
C ALA A 20 -3.79 13.16 -7.03
N ASN A 21 -4.34 14.26 -6.52
CA ASN A 21 -3.73 15.59 -6.64
C ASN A 21 -2.35 15.67 -5.99
N ILE A 22 -2.18 15.05 -4.82
CA ILE A 22 -0.89 15.01 -4.11
C ILE A 22 0.14 14.21 -4.90
N LEU A 23 -0.24 13.04 -5.42
CA LEU A 23 0.66 12.16 -6.15
C LEU A 23 1.05 12.69 -7.53
N ASP A 24 0.12 13.34 -8.23
CA ASP A 24 0.36 13.97 -9.55
C ASP A 24 1.39 15.11 -9.48
N GLY A 25 1.62 15.68 -8.29
CA GLY A 25 2.67 16.67 -8.06
C GLY A 25 4.09 16.08 -7.92
N GLY A 26 4.24 14.76 -7.92
CA GLY A 26 5.53 14.06 -7.79
C GLY A 26 6.12 13.60 -9.13
N ASP A 27 7.38 13.19 -9.09
CA ASP A 27 8.09 12.62 -10.25
C ASP A 27 7.81 11.12 -10.46
N TYR A 28 6.83 10.55 -9.75
CA TYR A 28 6.55 9.12 -9.69
C TYR A 28 5.17 8.77 -10.27
N ASP A 29 4.95 7.50 -10.61
CA ASP A 29 3.67 6.98 -11.10
C ASP A 29 2.55 7.12 -10.04
N ALA A 30 1.75 8.17 -10.21
CA ALA A 30 0.59 8.47 -9.38
C ALA A 30 -0.49 7.38 -9.45
N GLU A 31 -0.66 6.72 -10.60
CA GLU A 31 -1.63 5.62 -10.74
C GLU A 31 -1.18 4.39 -9.96
N LEU A 32 0.12 4.10 -9.93
CA LEU A 32 0.69 3.06 -9.07
C LEU A 32 0.44 3.39 -7.58
N GLY A 33 0.75 4.62 -7.15
CA GLY A 33 0.53 5.06 -5.78
C GLY A 33 -0.94 4.96 -5.33
N LEU A 34 -1.88 5.41 -6.17
CA LEU A 34 -3.32 5.31 -5.90
C LEU A 34 -3.79 3.85 -5.79
N ARG A 35 -3.32 2.98 -6.70
CA ARG A 35 -3.66 1.54 -6.64
C ARG A 35 -3.13 0.90 -5.37
N MET A 36 -1.90 1.23 -4.95
CA MET A 36 -1.31 0.73 -3.71
C MET A 36 -2.09 1.21 -2.49
N ALA A 37 -2.48 2.49 -2.43
CA ALA A 37 -3.23 3.05 -1.31
C ALA A 37 -4.60 2.36 -1.12
N ARG A 38 -5.32 2.07 -2.22
CA ARG A 38 -6.58 1.32 -2.18
C ARG A 38 -6.40 -0.09 -1.62
N ASP A 39 -5.35 -0.79 -2.05
CA ASP A 39 -5.08 -2.13 -1.57
C ASP A 39 -4.51 -2.15 -0.14
N ALA A 40 -3.81 -1.11 0.31
CA ALA A 40 -3.41 -0.95 1.71
C ALA A 40 -4.62 -0.81 2.66
N ILE A 41 -5.71 -0.18 2.19
CA ILE A 41 -6.99 -0.15 2.91
C ILE A 41 -7.57 -1.56 3.02
N ARG A 42 -7.48 -2.37 1.95
CA ARG A 42 -7.94 -3.76 1.95
C ARG A 42 -7.09 -4.64 2.88
N VAL A 43 -5.78 -4.41 2.93
CA VAL A 43 -4.88 -5.03 3.91
C VAL A 43 -5.31 -4.68 5.34
N SER A 44 -5.54 -3.39 5.62
CA SER A 44 -5.99 -2.92 6.93
C SER A 44 -7.35 -3.52 7.34
N ASN A 45 -8.23 -3.78 6.38
CA ASN A 45 -9.51 -4.45 6.60
C ASN A 45 -9.38 -5.98 6.74
N GLY A 46 -8.21 -6.56 6.49
CA GLY A 46 -7.97 -8.02 6.45
C GLY A 46 -8.53 -8.71 5.21
N GLU A 47 -8.82 -7.96 4.14
CA GLU A 47 -9.31 -8.47 2.86
C GLU A 47 -8.18 -8.84 1.88
N LEU A 48 -6.96 -8.41 2.17
CA LEU A 48 -5.73 -8.74 1.46
C LEU A 48 -4.65 -9.03 2.51
N SER A 49 -3.84 -10.06 2.32
CA SER A 49 -2.70 -10.32 3.22
C SER A 49 -1.52 -9.41 2.86
N ASP A 50 -0.67 -9.12 3.86
CA ASP A 50 0.57 -8.37 3.65
C ASP A 50 1.45 -9.02 2.58
N GLU A 51 1.60 -10.35 2.62
CA GLU A 51 2.34 -11.12 1.63
C GLU A 51 1.80 -10.92 0.21
N ALA A 52 0.48 -11.03 0.03
CA ALA A 52 -0.16 -10.87 -1.28
C ALA A 52 -0.07 -9.41 -1.78
N PHE A 53 -0.11 -8.43 -0.88
CA PHE A 53 0.13 -7.04 -1.22
C PHE A 53 1.57 -6.82 -1.72
N HIS A 54 2.56 -7.31 -0.97
CA HIS A 54 3.96 -7.17 -1.34
C HIS A 54 4.29 -7.89 -2.65
N GLU A 55 3.78 -9.11 -2.86
CA GLU A 55 3.98 -9.86 -4.11
C GLU A 55 3.36 -9.12 -5.31
N LYS A 56 2.15 -8.57 -5.14
CA LYS A 56 1.43 -7.88 -6.21
C LYS A 56 2.16 -6.62 -6.71
N TYR A 57 2.80 -5.87 -5.82
CA TYR A 57 3.37 -4.55 -6.16
C TYR A 57 4.90 -4.55 -6.27
N HIS A 58 5.59 -5.61 -5.86
CA HIS A 58 7.05 -5.66 -5.83
C HIS A 58 7.71 -5.25 -7.15
N GLU A 59 7.35 -5.88 -8.27
CA GLU A 59 7.99 -5.60 -9.56
C GLU A 59 7.77 -4.14 -10.00
N ALA A 60 6.57 -3.61 -9.78
CA ALA A 60 6.24 -2.23 -10.14
C ALA A 60 6.97 -1.21 -9.24
N VAL A 61 7.07 -1.48 -7.94
CA VAL A 61 7.81 -0.64 -6.99
C VAL A 61 9.30 -0.66 -7.30
N VAL A 62 9.88 -1.81 -7.61
CA VAL A 62 11.30 -1.90 -8.00
C VAL A 62 11.55 -1.20 -9.34
N ALA A 63 10.63 -1.31 -10.31
CA ALA A 63 10.77 -0.61 -11.58
C ALA A 63 10.71 0.92 -11.41
N GLU A 64 9.87 1.42 -10.50
CA GLU A 64 9.65 2.84 -10.28
C GLU A 64 10.75 3.48 -9.42
N PHE A 65 11.10 2.83 -8.31
CA PHE A 65 12.00 3.39 -7.29
C PHE A 65 13.43 2.84 -7.38
N GLY A 66 13.65 1.76 -8.13
CA GLY A 66 14.98 1.14 -8.31
C GLY A 66 15.50 0.38 -7.09
N GLU A 67 14.70 0.22 -6.03
CA GLU A 67 15.09 -0.41 -4.76
C GLU A 67 14.01 -1.38 -4.26
N ASP A 68 14.45 -2.51 -3.72
CA ASP A 68 13.59 -3.44 -2.97
C ASP A 68 13.89 -3.33 -1.47
N ALA A 69 13.16 -2.45 -0.79
CA ALA A 69 13.26 -2.24 0.66
C ALA A 69 12.08 -2.88 1.41
N ARG A 70 11.51 -3.97 0.90
CA ARG A 70 10.38 -4.63 1.56
C ARG A 70 10.80 -5.15 2.94
N PRO A 71 10.00 -4.93 4.00
CA PRO A 71 10.22 -5.54 5.30
C PRO A 71 9.77 -7.02 5.28
N THR A 72 10.27 -7.79 4.33
CA THR A 72 10.07 -9.25 4.26
C THR A 72 11.01 -9.99 5.20
N GLU A 73 12.06 -9.33 5.68
CA GLU A 73 12.85 -9.80 6.81
C GLU A 73 12.00 -9.73 8.09
N PRO A 74 11.91 -10.81 8.88
CA PRO A 74 11.15 -10.77 10.12
C PRO A 74 11.77 -9.72 11.06
N GLU A 75 10.94 -8.92 11.72
CA GLU A 75 11.44 -7.99 12.75
C GLU A 75 12.26 -8.77 13.80
N GLY A 76 13.55 -8.41 13.94
CA GLY A 76 14.47 -9.04 14.89
C GLY A 76 15.53 -9.99 14.30
N PHE A 77 15.82 -9.95 13.01
CA PHE A 77 16.92 -10.72 12.39
C PHE A 77 18.30 -10.04 12.43
N ASP A 78 18.42 -8.91 13.15
CA ASP A 78 19.71 -8.33 13.56
C ASP A 78 19.97 -8.65 15.06
N GLU A 79 20.46 -9.86 15.37
CA GLU A 79 21.28 -10.14 16.58
C GLU A 79 22.30 -11.25 16.35
#